data_AF-A0A957EK37-F1
#
_entry.id   AF-A0A957EK37-F1
#
_cell.length_a   1.000
_cell.length_b   1.000
_cell.length_c   1.000
_cell.angle_alpha   90.00
_cell.angle_beta   90.00
_cell.angle_gamma   90.00
#
_symmetry.space_group_name_H-M   'P 1'
#
loop_
_entity.id
_entity.type
_entity.pdbx_description
1 polymer ?
#
loop_
_entity_poly.entity_id
_entity_poly.type
_entity_poly.pdbx_seq_one_letter_code
_entity_poly.pdbx_strand_id
1 'polypeptide(L)'
;MRILVLSIFSTLLLVGCQDIQTKSNPQENQTTNIIQAEQIESYLTANIGETAFGGNVFCAHVVLANEQQENVNTLYLWALCQEMYQNGQQLEIGTGVSLPVAIILEKQESSWQIMEHEIPRDGEGFAEDIKRIFPQSIWSEISPSTGKEIDDYNNRIKMLENEVNIAATQYFASK
;
A
#
# COMPACT_ATOMS: atom_id res chain seq x y z
N MET A 1 -0.59 -58.14 51.66
CA MET A 1 -1.97 -58.22 51.15
C MET A 1 -2.74 -57.04 51.75
N ARG A 2 -2.51 -55.83 51.21
CA ARG A 2 -3.39 -55.05 50.30
C ARG A 2 -4.73 -54.68 50.93
N ILE A 3 -4.83 -53.44 51.43
CA ILE A 3 -5.96 -52.49 51.52
C ILE A 3 -5.33 -51.17 52.02
N LEU A 4 -5.59 -49.94 51.58
CA LEU A 4 -6.12 -49.32 50.37
C LEU A 4 -5.72 -47.84 50.58
N VAL A 5 -4.82 -47.29 49.74
CA VAL A 5 -4.34 -45.91 49.87
C VAL A 5 -5.41 -44.97 49.33
N LEU A 6 -5.73 -43.92 50.10
CA LEU A 6 -6.67 -42.85 49.74
C LEU A 6 -6.34 -42.28 48.37
N SER A 7 -7.28 -42.41 47.42
CA SER A 7 -7.19 -41.75 46.13
C SER A 7 -7.74 -40.33 46.26
N ILE A 8 -6.84 -39.38 46.03
CA ILE A 8 -7.03 -37.93 46.10
C ILE A 8 -7.84 -37.44 44.89
N PHE A 9 -8.71 -36.48 45.18
CA PHE A 9 -9.30 -35.45 44.33
C PHE A 9 -8.79 -35.38 42.87
N SER A 10 -9.71 -35.50 41.92
CA SER A 10 -9.56 -34.89 40.61
C SER A 10 -10.89 -34.26 40.19
N THR A 11 -11.15 -33.06 40.72
CA THR A 11 -12.14 -32.15 40.14
C THR A 11 -11.56 -31.59 38.86
N LEU A 12 -11.94 -32.16 37.72
CA LEU A 12 -11.75 -31.54 36.41
C LEU A 12 -12.63 -30.27 36.36
N LEU A 13 -12.04 -29.12 36.66
CA LEU A 13 -12.61 -27.83 36.28
C LEU A 13 -12.31 -27.64 34.80
N LEU A 14 -13.35 -27.83 33.97
CA LEU A 14 -13.36 -27.39 32.57
C LEU A 14 -13.30 -25.86 32.57
N VAL A 15 -12.09 -25.30 32.49
CA VAL A 15 -11.89 -23.91 32.13
C VAL A 15 -12.14 -23.83 30.62
N GLY A 16 -13.37 -23.49 30.25
CA GLY A 16 -13.67 -23.04 28.91
C GLY A 16 -13.04 -21.67 28.68
N CYS A 17 -11.96 -21.62 27.91
CA CYS A 17 -11.58 -20.39 27.23
C CYS A 17 -12.71 -20.04 26.26
N GLN A 18 -13.47 -19.00 26.57
CA GLN A 18 -14.27 -18.33 25.57
C GLN A 18 -13.28 -17.58 24.67
N ASP A 19 -13.13 -18.03 23.43
CA ASP A 19 -12.51 -17.24 22.39
C ASP A 19 -13.29 -15.92 22.29
N ILE A 20 -12.62 -14.82 22.61
CA ILE A 20 -13.11 -13.48 22.33
C ILE A 20 -13.15 -13.39 20.80
N GLN A 21 -14.34 -13.52 20.23
CA GLN A 21 -14.60 -13.06 18.87
C GLN A 21 -14.45 -11.55 18.87
N THR A 22 -13.25 -11.07 18.57
CA THR A 22 -13.06 -9.74 18.01
C THR A 22 -13.88 -9.70 16.73
N LYS A 23 -14.97 -8.95 16.76
CA LYS A 23 -15.72 -8.57 15.57
C LYS A 23 -14.77 -7.76 14.69
N SER A 24 -14.12 -8.42 13.75
CA SER A 24 -13.53 -7.75 12.59
C SER A 24 -14.69 -7.08 11.84
N ASN A 25 -14.64 -5.75 11.76
CA ASN A 25 -15.52 -4.96 10.92
C ASN A 25 -15.39 -5.47 9.47
N PRO A 26 -16.47 -5.88 8.79
CA PRO A 26 -16.40 -6.35 7.40
C PRO A 26 -16.31 -5.16 6.46
N GLN A 27 -15.17 -4.46 6.49
CA GLN A 27 -14.67 -3.62 5.40
C GLN A 27 -13.14 -3.59 5.49
N GLU A 28 -12.56 -4.78 5.55
CA GLU A 28 -11.12 -5.00 5.37
C GLU A 28 -10.93 -5.42 3.91
N ASN A 29 -10.30 -4.54 3.15
CA ASN A 29 -9.68 -4.72 1.84
C ASN A 29 -9.96 -6.05 1.12
N GLN A 30 -10.77 -6.00 0.06
CA GLN A 30 -10.59 -6.92 -1.05
C GLN A 30 -9.29 -6.53 -1.78
N THR A 31 -8.16 -6.82 -1.14
CA THR A 31 -6.82 -6.64 -1.67
C THR A 31 -6.72 -7.47 -2.93
N THR A 32 -6.68 -6.78 -4.06
CA THR A 32 -6.49 -7.39 -5.37
C THR A 32 -5.09 -8.00 -5.43
N ASN A 33 -4.95 -9.27 -5.05
CA ASN A 33 -3.78 -10.12 -5.31
C ASN A 33 -3.61 -10.44 -6.82
N ILE A 34 -3.78 -9.42 -7.66
CA ILE A 34 -3.66 -9.52 -9.12
C ILE A 34 -2.18 -9.50 -9.51
N ILE A 35 -1.40 -8.67 -8.83
CA ILE A 35 0.04 -8.53 -8.97
C ILE A 35 0.64 -8.19 -7.59
N GLN A 36 1.88 -8.59 -7.33
CA GLN A 36 2.56 -8.33 -6.05
C GLN A 36 2.89 -6.83 -5.91
N ALA A 37 2.84 -6.32 -4.67
CA ALA A 37 3.12 -4.91 -4.38
C ALA A 37 4.53 -4.52 -4.84
N GLU A 38 5.50 -5.41 -4.65
CA GLU A 38 6.90 -5.20 -5.03
C GLU A 38 7.08 -5.05 -6.55
N GLN A 39 6.22 -5.71 -7.35
CA GLN A 39 6.24 -5.55 -8.81
C GLN A 39 5.72 -4.16 -9.22
N ILE A 40 4.68 -3.67 -8.55
CA ILE A 40 4.16 -2.31 -8.76
C ILE A 40 5.23 -1.29 -8.34
N GLU A 41 5.80 -1.44 -7.15
CA GLU A 41 6.81 -0.52 -6.62
C GLU A 41 8.07 -0.47 -7.50
N SER A 42 8.56 -1.62 -7.96
CA SER A 42 9.67 -1.67 -8.91
C SER A 42 9.35 -0.95 -10.22
N TYR A 43 8.11 -1.05 -10.71
CA TYR A 43 7.68 -0.35 -11.91
C TYR A 43 7.59 1.16 -11.67
N LEU A 44 7.01 1.59 -10.54
CA LEU A 44 6.91 2.99 -10.15
C LEU A 44 8.31 3.62 -10.01
N THR A 45 9.25 2.94 -9.35
CA THR A 45 10.64 3.38 -9.22
C THR A 45 11.31 3.58 -10.58
N ALA A 46 11.05 2.71 -11.54
CA ALA A 46 11.68 2.77 -12.87
C ALA A 46 11.05 3.80 -13.82
N ASN A 47 9.75 4.10 -13.67
CA ASN A 47 8.99 4.89 -14.65
C ASN A 47 8.49 6.25 -14.14
N ILE A 48 8.38 6.42 -12.82
CA ILE A 48 7.83 7.62 -12.17
C ILE A 48 8.82 8.21 -11.16
N GLY A 49 9.65 7.38 -10.55
CA GLY A 49 10.69 7.80 -9.61
C GLY A 49 11.70 8.77 -10.23
N GLU A 50 12.01 9.84 -9.50
CA GLU A 50 13.00 10.85 -9.92
C GLU A 50 14.19 10.90 -8.97
N THR A 51 15.35 11.31 -9.49
CA THR A 51 16.55 11.59 -8.68
C THR A 51 17.15 12.94 -9.06
N ALA A 52 17.60 13.69 -8.06
CA ALA A 52 18.28 14.98 -8.25
C ALA A 52 19.56 15.10 -7.40
N PHE A 53 19.74 14.24 -6.40
CA PHE A 53 20.84 14.27 -5.43
C PHE A 53 21.76 13.03 -5.53
N GLY A 54 21.55 12.17 -6.53
CA GLY A 54 22.33 10.94 -6.74
C GLY A 54 21.98 9.84 -5.74
N GLY A 55 20.78 9.92 -5.14
CA GLY A 55 20.24 8.94 -4.21
C GLY A 55 19.64 7.72 -4.89
N ASN A 56 18.89 6.95 -4.09
CA ASN A 56 18.09 5.83 -4.57
C ASN A 56 16.61 6.18 -4.36
N VAL A 57 15.76 5.81 -5.31
CA VAL A 57 14.32 6.02 -5.19
C VAL A 57 13.68 4.81 -4.53
N PHE A 58 12.80 5.10 -3.58
CA PHE A 58 11.94 4.11 -2.91
C PHE A 58 10.50 4.52 -3.15
N CYS A 59 9.67 3.57 -3.58
CA CYS A 59 8.26 3.80 -3.84
C CYS A 59 7.39 2.93 -2.94
N ALA A 60 6.26 3.47 -2.52
CA ALA A 60 5.18 2.76 -1.86
C ALA A 60 3.85 3.21 -2.47
N HIS A 61 2.80 2.40 -2.31
CA HIS A 61 1.50 2.72 -2.87
C HIS A 61 0.33 2.18 -2.04
N VAL A 62 -0.85 2.77 -2.25
CA VAL A 62 -2.11 2.17 -1.85
C VAL A 62 -3.01 2.02 -3.07
N VAL A 63 -3.74 0.91 -3.16
CA VAL A 63 -4.80 0.72 -4.15
C VAL A 63 -6.06 1.44 -3.67
N LEU A 64 -6.54 2.42 -4.42
CA LEU A 64 -7.77 3.16 -4.15
C LEU A 64 -8.99 2.49 -4.79
N ALA A 65 -8.82 1.93 -5.99
CA ALA A 65 -9.85 1.17 -6.67
C ALA A 65 -9.24 0.18 -7.67
N ASN A 66 -10.07 -0.77 -8.08
CA ASN A 66 -9.76 -1.72 -9.13
C ASN A 66 -10.92 -1.79 -10.13
N GLU A 67 -10.61 -1.77 -11.42
CA GLU A 67 -11.58 -2.00 -12.48
C GLU A 67 -11.12 -3.19 -13.33
N GLN A 68 -11.74 -4.34 -13.08
CA GLN A 68 -11.41 -5.58 -13.77
C GLN A 68 -12.31 -5.80 -14.97
N GLN A 69 -11.68 -6.06 -16.11
CA GLN A 69 -12.28 -6.62 -17.31
C GLN A 69 -11.64 -8.01 -17.60
N GLU A 70 -12.12 -8.74 -18.61
CA GLU A 70 -11.72 -10.14 -18.82
C GLU A 70 -10.20 -10.34 -18.92
N ASN A 71 -9.54 -9.56 -19.79
CA ASN A 71 -8.10 -9.66 -20.07
C ASN A 71 -7.32 -8.38 -19.73
N VAL A 72 -8.01 -7.31 -19.32
CA VAL A 72 -7.43 -6.02 -18.95
C VAL A 72 -7.93 -5.64 -17.57
N ASN A 73 -7.07 -5.09 -16.74
CA ASN A 73 -7.42 -4.65 -15.40
C ASN A 73 -6.70 -3.34 -15.09
N THR A 74 -7.42 -2.36 -14.60
CA THR A 74 -6.84 -1.07 -14.19
C THR A 74 -6.82 -0.98 -12.67
N LEU A 75 -5.62 -0.84 -12.10
CA LEU A 75 -5.44 -0.50 -10.69
C LEU A 75 -5.30 1.02 -10.57
N TYR A 76 -6.14 1.64 -9.76
CA TYR A 76 -6.04 3.06 -9.44
C TYR A 76 -5.37 3.21 -8.09
N LEU A 77 -4.22 3.87 -8.06
CA LEU A 77 -3.34 3.95 -6.92
C LEU A 77 -3.19 5.38 -6.43
N TRP A 78 -2.85 5.53 -5.15
CA TRP A 78 -2.04 6.66 -4.71
C TRP A 78 -0.60 6.16 -4.51
N ALA A 79 0.36 6.78 -5.20
CA ALA A 79 1.77 6.40 -5.11
C ALA A 79 2.61 7.51 -4.48
N LEU A 80 3.60 7.13 -3.69
CA LEU A 80 4.67 8.00 -3.21
C LEU A 80 6.00 7.38 -3.67
N CYS A 81 6.80 8.15 -4.41
CA CYS A 81 8.16 7.80 -4.79
C CYS A 81 9.11 8.88 -4.29
N GLN A 82 10.12 8.50 -3.52
CA GLN A 82 11.00 9.43 -2.85
C GLN A 82 12.46 9.03 -3.03
N GLU A 83 13.28 9.96 -3.51
CA GLU A 83 14.73 9.84 -3.48
C GLU A 83 15.22 9.96 -2.03
N MET A 84 16.05 9.01 -1.62
CA MET A 84 16.76 9.02 -0.35
C MET A 84 18.26 8.87 -0.60
N TYR A 85 19.08 9.70 0.06
CA TYR A 85 20.52 9.73 -0.14
C TYR A 85 21.28 9.89 1.17
N GLN A 86 22.52 9.38 1.22
CA GLN A 86 23.38 9.55 2.38
C GLN A 86 24.11 10.88 2.32
N ASN A 87 23.96 11.71 3.35
CA ASN A 87 24.79 12.87 3.62
C ASN A 87 25.62 12.62 4.88
N GLY A 88 26.84 12.10 4.69
CA GLY A 88 27.68 11.63 5.78
C GLY A 88 27.06 10.43 6.51
N GLN A 89 26.69 10.61 7.77
CA GLN A 89 26.04 9.57 8.60
C GLN A 89 24.51 9.67 8.61
N GLN A 90 23.95 10.69 7.95
CA GLN A 90 22.52 10.93 7.94
C GLN A 90 21.91 10.47 6.62
N LEU A 91 20.73 9.87 6.72
CA LEU A 91 19.88 9.63 5.57
C LEU A 91 19.00 10.87 5.37
N GLU A 92 19.06 11.46 4.19
CA GLU A 92 18.31 12.65 3.81
C GLU A 92 17.31 12.37 2.69
N ILE A 93 16.27 13.19 2.66
CA ILE A 93 15.20 13.19 1.67
C ILE A 93 15.61 14.09 0.50
N GLY A 94 15.61 13.54 -0.71
CA GLY A 94 15.88 14.24 -1.97
C GLY A 94 14.60 14.67 -2.70
N THR A 95 14.60 14.57 -4.03
CA THR A 95 13.39 14.82 -4.83
C THR A 95 12.35 13.71 -4.66
N GLY A 96 11.07 14.00 -4.91
CA GLY A 96 10.01 13.01 -4.78
C GLY A 96 8.70 13.44 -5.41
N VAL A 97 7.83 12.47 -5.63
CA VAL A 97 6.51 12.64 -6.22
C VAL A 97 5.47 11.88 -5.39
N SER A 98 4.30 12.50 -5.21
CA SER A 98 3.15 11.93 -4.50
C SER A 98 1.89 12.27 -5.27
N LEU A 99 1.33 11.29 -5.99
CA LEU A 99 0.30 11.54 -6.98
C LEU A 99 -0.56 10.29 -7.26
N PRO A 100 -1.77 10.46 -7.80
CA PRO A 100 -2.60 9.34 -8.21
C PRO A 100 -2.10 8.74 -9.54
N VAL A 101 -2.14 7.42 -9.65
CA VAL A 101 -1.65 6.67 -10.82
C VAL A 101 -2.68 5.64 -11.25
N ALA A 102 -2.99 5.54 -12.55
CA ALA A 102 -3.67 4.38 -13.11
C ALA A 102 -2.62 3.43 -13.69
N ILE A 103 -2.58 2.18 -13.22
CA ILE A 103 -1.72 1.11 -13.74
C ILE A 103 -2.58 0.17 -14.57
N ILE A 104 -2.25 0.04 -15.85
CA ILE A 104 -2.99 -0.80 -16.79
C ILE A 104 -2.27 -2.15 -16.86
N LEU A 105 -3.00 -3.20 -16.48
CA LEU A 105 -2.54 -4.58 -16.50
C LEU A 105 -3.20 -5.34 -17.64
N GLU A 106 -2.42 -6.20 -18.29
CA GLU A 106 -2.93 -7.18 -19.25
C GLU A 106 -2.62 -8.60 -18.77
N LYS A 107 -3.59 -9.49 -18.94
CA LYS A 107 -3.43 -10.89 -18.62
C LYS A 107 -2.64 -11.58 -19.74
N GLN A 108 -1.43 -12.03 -19.42
CA GLN A 108 -0.59 -12.84 -20.29
C GLN A 108 -0.46 -14.25 -19.72
N GLU A 109 -0.97 -15.22 -20.47
CA GLU A 109 -1.07 -16.63 -20.05
C GLU A 109 -1.82 -16.76 -18.69
N SER A 110 -1.07 -17.05 -17.61
CA SER A 110 -1.58 -17.21 -16.25
C SER A 110 -1.17 -16.08 -15.30
N SER A 111 -0.59 -14.99 -15.80
CA SER A 111 -0.09 -13.87 -14.98
C SER A 111 -0.59 -12.52 -15.50
N TRP A 112 -0.63 -11.53 -14.62
CA TRP A 112 -0.86 -10.14 -15.00
C TRP A 112 0.47 -9.41 -15.16
N GLN A 113 0.60 -8.63 -16.23
CA GLN A 113 1.77 -7.81 -16.51
C GLN A 113 1.36 -6.34 -16.57
N ILE A 114 2.23 -5.46 -16.04
CA ILE A 114 2.04 -4.02 -16.19
C ILE A 114 2.39 -3.64 -17.62
N MET A 115 1.42 -3.05 -18.33
CA MET A 115 1.58 -2.64 -19.72
C MET A 115 1.96 -1.17 -19.83
N GLU A 116 1.25 -0.31 -19.08
CA GLU A 116 1.44 1.13 -19.11
C GLU A 116 0.86 1.79 -17.86
N HIS A 117 1.04 3.11 -17.75
CA HIS A 117 0.46 3.91 -16.70
C HIS A 117 -0.08 5.25 -17.23
N GLU A 118 -1.08 5.80 -16.54
CA GLU A 118 -1.54 7.17 -16.74
C GLU A 118 -1.44 7.97 -15.44
N ILE A 119 -0.98 9.21 -15.53
CA ILE A 119 -0.93 10.20 -14.45
C ILE A 119 -1.58 11.50 -14.91
N PRO A 120 -2.20 12.28 -14.02
CA PRO A 120 -2.70 13.60 -14.37
C PRO A 120 -1.54 14.56 -14.70
N ARG A 121 -1.79 15.53 -15.58
CA ARG A 121 -0.87 16.65 -15.79
C ARG A 121 -0.83 17.54 -14.55
N ASP A 122 0.31 18.19 -14.34
CA ASP A 122 0.44 19.23 -13.33
C ASP A 122 -0.35 20.50 -13.67
N GLY A 123 -0.73 21.24 -12.63
CA GLY A 123 -1.34 22.57 -12.76
C GLY A 123 -2.77 22.54 -13.28
N GLU A 124 -3.09 23.44 -14.22
CA GLU A 124 -4.47 23.70 -14.67
C GLU A 124 -5.15 22.48 -15.32
N GLY A 125 -4.37 21.52 -15.85
CA GLY A 125 -4.90 20.29 -16.46
C GLY A 125 -5.31 19.20 -15.46
N PHE A 126 -4.89 19.33 -14.20
CA PHE A 126 -5.00 18.26 -13.20
C PHE A 126 -6.44 17.80 -12.98
N ALA A 127 -7.35 18.74 -12.69
CA ALA A 127 -8.74 18.41 -12.35
C ALA A 127 -9.49 17.73 -13.52
N GLU A 128 -9.18 18.10 -14.76
CA GLU A 128 -9.79 17.47 -15.93
C GLU A 128 -9.22 16.07 -16.18
N ASP A 129 -7.92 15.88 -15.95
CA ASP A 129 -7.32 14.55 -16.03
C ASP A 129 -7.84 13.63 -14.92
N ILE A 130 -8.10 14.14 -13.71
CA ILE A 130 -8.71 13.31 -12.66
C ILE A 130 -10.04 12.72 -13.13
N LYS A 131 -10.89 13.54 -13.76
CA LYS A 131 -12.20 13.09 -14.24
C LYS A 131 -12.10 12.12 -15.41
N ARG A 132 -11.06 12.24 -16.22
CA ARG A 132 -10.81 11.42 -17.41
C ARG A 132 -10.20 10.07 -17.08
N ILE A 133 -9.21 10.05 -16.17
CA ILE A 133 -8.40 8.87 -15.86
C ILE A 133 -9.06 8.01 -14.79
N PHE A 134 -9.65 8.62 -13.76
CA PHE A 134 -10.06 7.91 -12.54
C PHE A 134 -11.58 7.79 -12.43
N PRO A 135 -12.11 6.68 -11.90
CA PRO A 135 -13.53 6.52 -11.67
C PRO A 135 -14.02 7.50 -10.61
N GLN A 136 -15.24 8.01 -10.79
CA GLN A 136 -15.82 9.03 -9.92
C GLN A 136 -15.85 8.61 -8.43
N SER A 137 -15.95 7.32 -8.15
CA SER A 137 -16.00 6.78 -6.79
C SER A 137 -14.76 7.07 -5.94
N ILE A 138 -13.61 7.41 -6.55
CA ILE A 138 -12.37 7.72 -5.83
C ILE A 138 -11.93 9.18 -5.97
N TRP A 139 -12.74 10.05 -6.58
CA TRP A 139 -12.33 11.46 -6.74
C TRP A 139 -12.13 12.17 -5.40
N SER A 140 -12.91 11.85 -4.36
CA SER A 140 -12.71 12.40 -3.01
C SER A 140 -11.48 11.85 -2.30
N GLU A 141 -11.01 10.65 -2.68
CA GLU A 141 -9.74 10.12 -2.20
C GLU A 141 -8.56 10.87 -2.83
N ILE A 142 -8.70 11.28 -4.10
CA ILE A 142 -7.64 11.99 -4.84
C ILE A 142 -7.62 13.49 -4.54
N SER A 143 -8.79 14.11 -4.48
CA SER A 143 -8.99 15.55 -4.28
C SER A 143 -9.99 15.77 -3.14
N PRO A 144 -9.56 15.59 -1.88
CA PRO A 144 -10.43 15.68 -0.71
C PRO A 144 -10.97 17.11 -0.54
N SER A 145 -12.22 17.20 -0.08
CA SER A 145 -12.97 18.47 0.03
C SER A 145 -13.56 18.71 1.42
N THR A 146 -13.71 17.65 2.22
CA THR A 146 -14.21 17.72 3.60
C THR A 146 -13.10 17.48 4.61
N GLY A 147 -13.29 17.92 5.86
CA GLY A 147 -12.31 17.71 6.93
C GLY A 147 -11.94 16.23 7.13
N LYS A 148 -12.94 15.33 7.08
CA LYS A 148 -12.70 13.89 7.19
C LYS A 148 -11.88 13.36 6.01
N GLU A 149 -12.22 13.75 4.78
CA GLU A 149 -11.49 13.31 3.58
C GLU A 149 -10.02 13.81 3.61
N ILE A 150 -9.80 15.03 4.09
CA ILE A 150 -8.46 15.60 4.27
C ILE A 150 -7.66 14.82 5.32
N ASP A 151 -8.29 14.45 6.43
CA ASP A 151 -7.66 13.63 7.47
C ASP A 151 -7.28 12.23 6.93
N ASP A 152 -8.19 11.57 6.20
CA ASP A 152 -7.96 10.27 5.58
C ASP A 152 -6.82 10.33 4.56
N TYR A 153 -6.82 11.36 3.70
CA TYR A 153 -5.74 11.65 2.76
C TYR A 153 -4.39 11.79 3.49
N ASN A 154 -4.32 12.66 4.51
CA ASN A 154 -3.08 12.91 5.25
C ASN A 154 -2.56 11.66 5.97
N ASN A 155 -3.46 10.83 6.49
CA ASN A 155 -3.09 9.56 7.12
C ASN A 155 -2.49 8.58 6.12
N ARG A 156 -3.07 8.49 4.91
CA ARG A 156 -2.50 7.70 3.81
C ARG A 156 -1.09 8.19 3.43
N ILE A 157 -0.87 9.50 3.31
CA ILE A 157 0.45 10.04 2.99
C ILE A 157 1.48 9.65 4.07
N LYS A 158 1.15 9.83 5.35
CA LYS A 158 2.04 9.45 6.47
C LYS A 158 2.39 7.96 6.48
N MET A 159 1.42 7.12 6.13
CA MET A 159 1.62 5.67 6.02
C MET A 159 2.64 5.35 4.91
N LEU A 160 2.47 5.92 3.72
CA LEU A 160 3.38 5.73 2.60
C LEU A 160 4.78 6.29 2.88
N GLU A 161 4.87 7.46 3.52
CA GLU A 161 6.14 8.04 3.97
C GLU A 161 6.86 7.10 4.94
N ASN A 162 6.13 6.48 5.87
CA ASN A 162 6.70 5.51 6.79
C ASN A 162 7.21 4.25 6.07
N GLU A 163 6.46 3.71 5.12
CA GLU A 163 6.87 2.54 4.31
C GLU A 163 8.14 2.82 3.51
N VAL A 164 8.17 3.96 2.80
CA VAL A 164 9.34 4.45 2.05
C VAL A 164 10.55 4.60 2.97
N ASN A 165 10.39 5.21 4.15
CA ASN A 165 11.47 5.42 5.10
C ASN A 165 12.01 4.09 5.67
N ILE A 166 11.13 3.12 5.94
CA ILE A 166 11.53 1.78 6.38
C ILE A 166 12.35 1.09 5.29
N ALA A 167 11.86 1.09 4.05
CA ALA A 167 12.54 0.48 2.92
C ALA A 167 13.93 1.10 2.68
N ALA A 168 14.02 2.43 2.71
CA ALA A 168 15.27 3.16 2.57
C ALA A 168 16.26 2.83 3.71
N THR A 169 15.78 2.85 4.95
CA THR A 169 16.61 2.53 6.12
C THR A 169 17.18 1.12 6.02
N GLN A 170 16.35 0.14 5.64
CA GLN A 170 16.79 -1.25 5.44
C GLN A 170 17.83 -1.37 4.32
N TYR A 171 17.60 -0.70 3.20
CA TYR A 171 18.54 -0.67 2.08
C TYR A 171 19.91 -0.14 2.51
N PHE A 172 19.96 1.06 3.12
CA PHE A 172 21.22 1.69 3.51
C PHE A 172 21.92 0.99 4.69
N ALA A 173 21.18 0.31 5.57
CA ALA A 173 21.78 -0.51 6.63
C ALA A 173 22.42 -1.81 6.11
N SER A 174 22.07 -2.25 4.90
CA SER A 174 22.60 -3.47 4.28
C SER A 174 23.86 -3.24 3.41
N LYS A 175 24.28 -1.98 3.23
CA LYS A 175 25.45 -1.57 2.44
C LYS A 175 26.67 -1.39 3.33
#